data_AF-A0A8T6WZ09-F1
#
_entry.id   AF-A0A8T6WZ09-F1
#
_cell.length_a   1.000
_cell.length_b   1.000
_cell.length_c   1.000
_cell.angle_alpha   90.00
_cell.angle_beta   90.00
_cell.angle_gamma   90.00
#
_symmetry.space_group_name_H-M   'P 1'
#
loop_
_entity.id
_entity.type
_entity.pdbx_description
1 polymer ?
#
loop_
_entity_poly.entity_id
_entity_poly.type
_entity_poly.pdbx_seq_one_letter_code
_entity_poly.pdbx_strand_id
1 'polypeptide(L)'
;TYWHHGMAGSWAQEGKTRTYHMDVPTNNDFHLRYDTVVMAEGGTWFNMTVQRRGGLGGGYMDTYLLNATGNAVTRLYRTPSSQFNSPITYTYLLDEAGNWTFSIYSNEWTVSYSVTLSWVDQTTGLRMTATHYGVTGTWVGRWNYAINVTAPSPKPFTYDATVYASTGDVVTLTLTTGYNYNNGDWMDFRLVSPSNFIIDQQYTRIYNFYSGISMVNDLFEPGTWRIGIYSTGYWCQYDMDLVITDGTTGTNSTYSHHGSVSIWNAPAWRWYYINVTGLPQQQPFNPGDEAAALMGTRMNLTVQGGAYSNYVEYCFVRLYNPDGRVAAALVRRSDDW
;
A
#
# COMPACT_ATOMS: atom_id res chain seq x y z
N THR A 1 1.09 -24.85 -33.75
CA THR A 1 0.22 -24.41 -34.87
C THR A 1 -0.55 -23.20 -34.42
N TYR A 2 -0.44 -22.07 -35.12
CA TYR A 2 -1.20 -20.84 -34.82
C TYR A 2 -2.37 -20.73 -35.80
N TRP A 3 -3.55 -20.32 -35.31
CA TRP A 3 -4.75 -20.13 -36.12
C TRP A 3 -5.40 -18.80 -35.74
N HIS A 4 -5.93 -18.09 -36.74
CA HIS A 4 -6.58 -16.79 -36.59
C HIS A 4 -8.00 -16.85 -37.14
N HIS A 5 -8.97 -16.34 -36.38
CA HIS A 5 -10.31 -16.04 -36.85
C HIS A 5 -10.48 -14.52 -36.91
N GLY A 6 -10.67 -13.95 -38.10
CA GLY A 6 -11.05 -12.55 -38.22
C GLY A 6 -11.53 -12.16 -39.61
N MET A 7 -12.28 -11.06 -39.73
CA MET A 7 -12.89 -10.59 -40.99
C MET A 7 -12.12 -9.49 -41.73
N ALA A 8 -11.74 -9.72 -42.99
CA ALA A 8 -11.25 -8.66 -43.87
C ALA A 8 -12.38 -8.15 -44.78
N GLY A 9 -12.50 -6.84 -44.97
CA GLY A 9 -13.54 -6.24 -45.84
C GLY A 9 -13.42 -4.71 -45.98
N SER A 10 -14.05 -4.15 -47.01
CA SER A 10 -13.98 -2.74 -47.42
C SER A 10 -14.54 -1.72 -46.41
N TRP A 11 -15.15 -2.18 -45.33
CA TRP A 11 -15.80 -1.34 -44.31
C TRP A 11 -14.95 -1.19 -43.03
N ALA A 12 -13.86 -1.94 -42.91
CA ALA A 12 -12.82 -1.69 -41.91
C ALA A 12 -11.87 -0.62 -42.48
N GLN A 13 -12.15 0.66 -42.21
CA GLN A 13 -11.25 1.75 -42.56
C GLN A 13 -10.01 1.76 -41.63
N GLU A 14 -9.13 0.78 -41.82
CA GLU A 14 -7.68 0.93 -41.72
C GLU A 14 -7.13 0.20 -42.95
N GLY A 15 -6.42 0.94 -43.81
CA GLY A 15 -6.19 0.60 -45.22
C GLY A 15 -5.84 -0.85 -45.51
N LYS A 16 -6.73 -1.53 -46.27
CA LYS A 16 -6.54 -2.61 -47.27
C LYS A 16 -5.52 -3.75 -47.05
N THR A 17 -4.78 -3.82 -45.96
CA THR A 17 -3.74 -4.81 -45.71
C THR A 17 -3.80 -5.23 -44.26
N ARG A 18 -4.13 -6.50 -44.01
CA ARG A 18 -3.91 -7.12 -42.71
C ARG A 18 -2.46 -7.59 -42.65
N THR A 19 -1.62 -6.82 -41.98
CA THR A 19 -0.23 -7.20 -41.72
C THR A 19 -0.21 -8.11 -40.50
N TYR A 20 0.27 -9.33 -40.66
CA TYR A 20 0.52 -10.24 -39.55
C TYR A 20 1.97 -10.06 -39.10
N HIS A 21 2.16 -9.56 -37.88
CA HIS A 21 3.47 -9.51 -37.25
C HIS A 21 3.67 -10.82 -36.49
N MET A 22 4.78 -11.50 -36.72
CA MET A 22 5.20 -12.64 -35.92
C MET A 22 6.41 -12.18 -35.12
N ASP A 23 6.16 -11.75 -33.88
CA ASP A 23 7.23 -11.48 -32.92
C ASP A 23 7.84 -12.81 -32.48
N VAL A 24 9.17 -12.90 -32.55
CA VAL A 24 9.92 -13.97 -31.91
C VAL A 24 9.91 -13.65 -30.42
N PRO A 25 9.25 -14.44 -29.55
CA PRO A 25 9.11 -14.06 -28.15
C PRO A 25 10.49 -13.91 -27.52
N THR A 26 10.79 -12.72 -27.01
CA THR A 26 11.77 -12.60 -25.94
C THR A 26 11.08 -12.99 -24.65
N ASN A 27 11.81 -13.44 -23.63
CA ASN A 27 11.25 -13.99 -22.38
C ASN A 27 10.32 -13.02 -21.59
N ASN A 28 10.06 -11.81 -22.08
CA ASN A 28 9.25 -10.76 -21.46
C ASN A 28 8.02 -10.32 -22.28
N ASP A 29 7.77 -10.90 -23.47
CA ASP A 29 6.63 -10.48 -24.31
C ASP A 29 5.35 -11.22 -23.92
N PHE A 30 4.57 -10.64 -22.99
CA PHE A 30 3.23 -11.12 -22.67
C PHE A 30 2.22 -10.59 -23.70
N HIS A 31 1.62 -11.49 -24.47
CA HIS A 31 0.55 -11.13 -25.41
C HIS A 31 -0.82 -11.23 -24.74
N LEU A 32 -1.46 -10.07 -24.54
CA LEU A 32 -2.82 -9.99 -24.04
C LEU A 32 -3.81 -10.37 -25.15
N ARG A 33 -4.63 -11.40 -24.89
CA ARG A 33 -5.78 -11.83 -25.72
C ARG A 33 -7.04 -11.92 -24.85
N TYR A 34 -8.20 -12.13 -25.48
CA TYR A 34 -9.49 -12.22 -24.79
C TYR A 34 -9.59 -13.43 -23.85
N ASP A 35 -8.84 -14.50 -24.14
CA ASP A 35 -8.75 -15.73 -23.35
C ASP A 35 -7.56 -15.71 -22.38
N THR A 36 -6.77 -14.65 -22.38
CA THR A 36 -5.64 -14.50 -21.48
C THR A 36 -6.12 -14.13 -20.08
N VAL A 37 -5.62 -14.85 -19.08
CA VAL A 37 -5.75 -14.48 -17.68
C VAL A 37 -4.51 -13.70 -17.28
N VAL A 38 -4.69 -12.44 -16.88
CA VAL A 38 -3.62 -11.63 -16.31
C VAL A 38 -3.41 -12.05 -14.86
N MET A 39 -2.21 -12.48 -14.52
CA MET A 39 -1.86 -12.90 -13.16
C MET A 39 -1.25 -11.71 -12.41
N ALA A 40 -2.05 -11.02 -11.60
CA ALA A 40 -1.66 -9.78 -10.95
C ALA A 40 -1.44 -9.97 -9.44
N GLU A 41 -0.40 -9.36 -8.92
CA GLU A 41 -0.11 -9.34 -7.49
C GLU A 41 -1.12 -8.44 -6.77
N GLY A 42 -1.82 -9.00 -5.78
CA GLY A 42 -2.71 -8.22 -4.92
C GLY A 42 -1.95 -7.14 -4.15
N GLY A 43 -2.62 -6.03 -3.85
CA GLY A 43 -2.05 -4.88 -3.13
C GLY A 43 -1.20 -3.96 -4.01
N THR A 44 -1.14 -4.22 -5.33
CA THR A 44 -0.38 -3.40 -6.27
C THR A 44 -1.30 -2.58 -7.19
N TRP A 45 -0.79 -1.45 -7.68
CA TRP A 45 -1.52 -0.59 -8.61
C TRP A 45 -1.61 -1.22 -10.00
N PHE A 46 -2.83 -1.45 -10.45
CA PHE A 46 -3.18 -1.83 -11.81
C PHE A 46 -3.52 -0.61 -12.64
N ASN A 47 -2.88 -0.48 -13.81
CA ASN A 47 -3.15 0.57 -14.77
C ASN A 47 -3.77 -0.02 -16.02
N MET A 48 -4.79 0.66 -16.53
CA MET A 48 -5.49 0.27 -17.73
C MET A 48 -5.72 1.48 -18.62
N THR A 49 -5.24 1.41 -19.84
CA THR A 49 -5.43 2.47 -20.83
C THR A 49 -6.31 1.96 -21.95
N VAL A 50 -7.40 2.66 -22.24
CA VAL A 50 -8.31 2.35 -23.34
C VAL A 50 -8.27 3.47 -24.36
N GLN A 51 -8.15 3.12 -25.63
CA GLN A 51 -8.22 4.07 -26.73
C GLN A 51 -9.07 3.50 -27.87
N ARG A 52 -9.96 4.33 -28.41
CA ARG A 52 -10.67 4.08 -29.64
C ARG A 52 -9.74 4.33 -30.83
N ARG A 53 -9.70 3.37 -31.75
CA ARG A 53 -8.87 3.43 -32.97
C ARG A 53 -9.68 3.67 -34.25
N GLY A 54 -10.98 3.38 -34.23
CA GLY A 54 -11.84 3.52 -35.40
C GLY A 54 -13.29 3.10 -35.12
N GLY A 55 -14.22 3.49 -36.00
CA GLY A 55 -15.66 3.25 -35.86
C GLY A 55 -16.49 4.47 -36.28
N LEU A 56 -17.82 4.36 -36.20
CA LEU A 56 -18.76 5.44 -36.54
C LEU A 56 -19.10 6.25 -35.28
N GLY A 57 -18.40 7.35 -35.01
CA GLY A 57 -18.37 8.03 -33.69
C GLY A 57 -19.67 8.64 -33.13
N GLY A 58 -20.86 8.20 -33.54
CA GLY A 58 -22.14 8.65 -33.01
C GLY A 58 -22.72 7.78 -31.88
N GLY A 59 -22.12 6.64 -31.54
CA GLY A 59 -22.58 5.80 -30.43
C GLY A 59 -21.89 6.12 -29.10
N TYR A 60 -21.98 5.21 -28.13
CA TYR A 60 -21.28 5.26 -26.86
C TYR A 60 -20.27 4.13 -26.71
N MET A 61 -19.32 4.32 -25.80
CA MET A 61 -18.43 3.26 -25.33
C MET A 61 -18.51 3.18 -23.80
N ASP A 62 -18.66 1.96 -23.29
CA ASP A 62 -18.83 1.64 -21.87
C ASP A 62 -17.73 0.65 -21.47
N THR A 63 -16.94 1.05 -20.48
CA THR A 63 -15.84 0.26 -19.92
C THR A 63 -16.02 0.16 -18.42
N TYR A 64 -15.81 -1.01 -17.83
CA TYR A 64 -15.80 -1.14 -16.37
C TYR A 64 -14.82 -2.22 -15.91
N LEU A 65 -14.31 -2.05 -14.70
CA LEU A 65 -13.57 -3.06 -13.97
C LEU A 65 -14.47 -3.58 -12.85
N LEU A 66 -14.67 -4.90 -12.81
CA LEU A 66 -15.39 -5.60 -11.75
C LEU A 66 -14.37 -6.25 -10.80
N ASN A 67 -14.61 -6.14 -9.50
CA ASN A 67 -13.86 -6.89 -8.49
C ASN A 67 -14.27 -8.37 -8.44
N ALA A 68 -13.65 -9.14 -7.54
CA ALA A 68 -13.87 -10.58 -7.40
C ALA A 68 -15.33 -10.95 -7.03
N THR A 69 -16.09 -10.01 -6.46
CA THR A 69 -17.51 -10.20 -6.11
C THR A 69 -18.46 -9.79 -7.24
N GLY A 70 -17.93 -9.29 -8.37
CA GLY A 70 -18.69 -8.85 -9.53
C GLY A 70 -19.20 -7.40 -9.44
N ASN A 71 -18.79 -6.64 -8.43
CA ASN A 71 -19.14 -5.24 -8.27
C ASN A 71 -18.25 -4.35 -9.13
N ALA A 72 -18.84 -3.35 -9.78
CA ALA A 72 -18.07 -2.38 -10.56
C ALA A 72 -17.33 -1.41 -9.65
N VAL A 73 -16.00 -1.49 -9.65
CA VAL A 73 -15.13 -0.61 -8.84
C VAL A 73 -14.71 0.63 -9.62
N THR A 74 -14.71 0.56 -10.95
CA THR A 74 -14.60 1.71 -11.82
C THR A 74 -15.41 1.47 -13.08
N ARG A 75 -16.05 2.52 -13.58
CA ARG A 75 -16.83 2.51 -14.82
C ARG A 75 -16.65 3.84 -15.53
N LEU A 76 -16.46 3.78 -16.83
CA LEU A 76 -16.56 4.94 -17.69
C LEU A 76 -17.51 4.66 -18.84
N TYR A 77 -18.46 5.57 -18.98
CA TYR A 77 -19.39 5.62 -20.09
C TYR A 77 -19.20 6.96 -20.79
N ARG A 78 -18.88 6.95 -22.10
CA ARG A 78 -18.79 8.19 -22.89
C ARG A 78 -19.69 8.12 -24.11
N THR A 79 -20.33 9.25 -24.36
CA THR A 79 -21.08 9.55 -25.58
C THR A 79 -20.71 10.97 -26.02
N PRO A 80 -20.33 11.20 -27.29
CA PRO A 80 -20.05 10.19 -28.30
C PRO A 80 -18.82 9.33 -27.98
N SER A 81 -18.73 8.12 -28.53
CA SER A 81 -17.60 7.20 -28.34
C SER A 81 -16.27 7.80 -28.84
N SER A 82 -16.33 8.78 -29.75
CA SER A 82 -15.16 9.51 -30.25
C SER A 82 -14.37 10.23 -29.14
N GLN A 83 -14.95 10.41 -27.95
CA GLN A 83 -14.23 10.90 -26.78
C GLN A 83 -13.13 9.94 -26.30
N PHE A 84 -13.16 8.67 -26.71
CA PHE A 84 -12.08 7.70 -26.49
C PHE A 84 -10.98 7.77 -27.57
N ASN A 85 -11.03 8.69 -28.54
CA ASN A 85 -9.97 8.80 -29.58
C ASN A 85 -8.60 9.13 -28.95
N SER A 86 -8.59 9.84 -27.82
CA SER A 86 -7.42 9.99 -26.97
C SER A 86 -7.37 8.85 -25.94
N PRO A 87 -6.19 8.30 -25.62
CA PRO A 87 -6.06 7.29 -24.58
C PRO A 87 -6.61 7.77 -23.24
N ILE A 88 -7.40 6.93 -22.59
CA ILE A 88 -7.93 7.17 -21.25
C ILE A 88 -7.34 6.11 -20.32
N THR A 89 -6.60 6.55 -19.31
CA THR A 89 -5.97 5.66 -18.32
C THR A 89 -6.76 5.65 -17.01
N TYR A 90 -6.95 4.47 -16.46
CA TYR A 90 -7.48 4.20 -15.13
C TYR A 90 -6.38 3.58 -14.29
N THR A 91 -6.30 4.01 -13.04
CA THR A 91 -5.38 3.48 -12.05
C THR A 91 -6.21 2.97 -10.89
N TYR A 92 -6.03 1.71 -10.51
CA TYR A 92 -6.82 1.05 -9.48
C TYR A 92 -5.92 0.16 -8.61
N LEU A 93 -6.16 0.11 -7.31
CA LEU A 93 -5.41 -0.75 -6.39
C LEU A 93 -6.09 -2.12 -6.32
N LEU A 94 -5.40 -3.21 -6.68
CA LEU A 94 -6.00 -4.55 -6.64
C LEU A 94 -6.00 -5.10 -5.20
N ASP A 95 -6.90 -4.59 -4.37
CA ASP A 95 -6.98 -4.82 -2.93
C ASP A 95 -7.74 -6.10 -2.52
N GLU A 96 -8.56 -6.67 -3.41
CA GLU A 96 -9.26 -7.94 -3.17
C GLU A 96 -8.64 -9.09 -3.96
N ALA A 97 -8.41 -10.21 -3.28
CA ALA A 97 -8.01 -11.45 -3.93
C ALA A 97 -9.16 -12.04 -4.77
N GLY A 98 -8.83 -12.69 -5.88
CA GLY A 98 -9.79 -13.42 -6.71
C GLY A 98 -9.81 -12.97 -8.18
N ASN A 99 -10.90 -13.30 -8.89
CA ASN A 99 -11.00 -13.07 -10.32
C ASN A 99 -11.71 -11.75 -10.62
N TRP A 100 -10.93 -10.75 -11.01
CA TRP A 100 -11.41 -9.47 -11.50
C TRP A 100 -11.69 -9.54 -12.99
N THR A 101 -12.59 -8.67 -13.47
CA THR A 101 -12.95 -8.63 -14.89
C THR A 101 -12.95 -7.21 -15.41
N PHE A 102 -12.09 -6.91 -16.38
CA PHE A 102 -12.25 -5.72 -17.18
C PHE A 102 -13.18 -6.01 -18.37
N SER A 103 -14.14 -5.12 -18.61
CA SER A 103 -15.09 -5.25 -19.71
C SER A 103 -15.13 -4.01 -20.58
N ILE A 104 -15.33 -4.22 -21.88
CA ILE A 104 -15.48 -3.15 -22.87
C ILE A 104 -16.62 -3.46 -23.84
N TYR A 105 -17.44 -2.46 -24.09
CA TYR A 105 -18.58 -2.55 -24.98
C TYR A 105 -18.84 -1.23 -25.70
N SER A 106 -19.39 -1.29 -26.91
CA SER A 106 -19.96 -0.14 -27.61
C SER A 106 -21.32 -0.50 -28.21
N ASN A 107 -22.25 0.45 -28.24
CA ASN A 107 -23.51 0.27 -28.97
C ASN A 107 -23.40 0.58 -30.47
N GLU A 108 -22.24 1.03 -30.95
CA GLU A 108 -22.01 1.15 -32.39
C GLU A 108 -22.00 -0.22 -33.04
N TRP A 109 -22.19 -0.27 -34.37
CA TRP A 109 -22.10 -1.54 -35.09
C TRP A 109 -20.74 -2.21 -34.85
N THR A 110 -19.66 -1.48 -35.08
CA THR A 110 -18.27 -1.89 -34.81
C THR A 110 -17.40 -0.70 -34.42
N VAL A 111 -16.58 -0.88 -33.39
CA VAL A 111 -15.55 0.06 -32.92
C VAL A 111 -14.27 -0.71 -32.70
N SER A 112 -13.19 -0.30 -33.36
CA SER A 112 -11.85 -0.81 -33.04
C SER A 112 -11.26 -0.04 -31.86
N TYR A 113 -10.55 -0.77 -31.01
CA TYR A 113 -9.93 -0.22 -29.81
C TYR A 113 -8.57 -0.85 -29.54
N SER A 114 -7.76 -0.16 -28.74
CA SER A 114 -6.64 -0.75 -28.00
C SER A 114 -6.93 -0.70 -26.51
N VAL A 115 -6.50 -1.75 -25.81
CA VAL A 115 -6.38 -1.75 -24.36
C VAL A 115 -4.95 -2.10 -23.98
N THR A 116 -4.34 -1.30 -23.12
CA THR A 116 -3.04 -1.57 -22.51
C THR A 116 -3.23 -1.79 -21.03
N LEU A 117 -2.81 -2.96 -20.53
CA LEU A 117 -2.82 -3.28 -19.11
C LEU A 117 -1.38 -3.21 -18.59
N SER A 118 -1.19 -2.68 -17.39
CA SER A 118 0.08 -2.68 -16.69
C SER A 118 -0.13 -3.06 -15.24
N TRP A 119 0.57 -4.08 -14.78
CA TRP A 119 0.38 -4.72 -13.48
C TRP A 119 1.71 -5.23 -12.92
N VAL A 120 1.75 -5.60 -11.64
CA VAL A 120 2.88 -6.36 -11.09
C VAL A 120 2.52 -7.84 -11.16
N ASP A 121 3.35 -8.65 -11.81
CA ASP A 121 3.07 -10.07 -12.00
C ASP A 121 3.31 -10.84 -10.70
N GLN A 122 2.31 -11.63 -10.29
CA GLN A 122 2.35 -12.35 -9.01
C GLN A 122 3.41 -13.44 -8.92
N THR A 123 3.97 -13.90 -10.04
CA THR A 123 4.97 -14.99 -10.05
C THR A 123 6.38 -14.43 -9.98
N THR A 124 6.60 -13.31 -10.67
CA THR A 124 7.92 -12.72 -10.87
C THR A 124 8.16 -11.46 -10.04
N GLY A 125 7.09 -10.82 -9.53
CA GLY A 125 7.15 -9.52 -8.84
C GLY A 125 7.54 -8.36 -9.75
N LEU A 126 7.63 -8.58 -11.07
CA LEU A 126 8.04 -7.56 -12.03
C LEU A 126 6.85 -6.81 -12.60
N ARG A 127 7.07 -5.54 -12.95
CA ARG A 127 6.08 -4.75 -13.67
C ARG A 127 5.94 -5.25 -15.10
N MET A 128 4.77 -5.77 -15.42
CA MET A 128 4.38 -6.19 -16.76
C MET A 128 3.53 -5.13 -17.45
N THR A 129 3.61 -5.09 -18.78
CA THR A 129 2.73 -4.28 -19.61
C THR A 129 2.38 -5.05 -20.87
N ALA A 130 1.11 -5.09 -21.23
CA ALA A 130 0.64 -5.78 -22.42
C ALA A 130 -0.47 -5.00 -23.11
N THR A 131 -0.44 -4.97 -24.44
CA THR A 131 -1.44 -4.27 -25.26
C THR A 131 -2.19 -5.25 -26.14
N HIS A 132 -3.51 -5.12 -26.17
CA HIS A 132 -4.42 -5.85 -27.04
C HIS A 132 -5.08 -4.88 -28.02
N TYR A 133 -5.21 -5.28 -29.28
CA TYR A 133 -6.01 -4.58 -30.29
C TYR A 133 -7.26 -5.39 -30.65
N GLY A 134 -8.43 -4.80 -30.50
CA GLY A 134 -9.71 -5.50 -30.62
C GLY A 134 -10.79 -4.71 -31.33
N VAL A 135 -11.96 -5.33 -31.46
CA VAL A 135 -13.17 -4.71 -32.01
C VAL A 135 -14.34 -5.06 -31.13
N THR A 136 -15.17 -4.10 -30.72
CA THR A 136 -16.43 -4.33 -29.99
C THR A 136 -17.60 -3.64 -30.72
N GLY A 137 -18.84 -3.91 -30.33
CA GLY A 137 -20.02 -3.31 -30.94
C GLY A 137 -21.27 -4.14 -30.72
N THR A 138 -22.41 -3.68 -31.21
CA THR A 138 -23.67 -4.46 -31.23
C THR A 138 -23.56 -5.74 -32.05
N TRP A 139 -22.75 -5.74 -33.12
CA TRP A 139 -22.57 -6.92 -33.96
C TRP A 139 -21.51 -7.90 -33.43
N VAL A 140 -20.53 -7.40 -32.67
CA VAL A 140 -19.44 -8.23 -32.12
C VAL A 140 -19.73 -8.69 -30.69
N GLY A 141 -20.43 -7.86 -29.92
CA GLY A 141 -20.67 -8.04 -28.50
C GLY A 141 -19.60 -7.39 -27.62
N ARG A 142 -19.72 -7.72 -26.33
CA ARG A 142 -18.86 -7.25 -25.23
C ARG A 142 -17.66 -8.17 -25.09
N TRP A 143 -16.49 -7.59 -24.81
CA TRP A 143 -15.30 -8.35 -24.46
C TRP A 143 -14.99 -8.21 -22.98
N ASN A 144 -14.45 -9.29 -22.42
CA ASN A 144 -14.03 -9.38 -21.03
C ASN A 144 -12.58 -9.85 -20.99
N TYR A 145 -11.78 -9.24 -20.13
CA TYR A 145 -10.40 -9.63 -19.83
C TYR A 145 -10.37 -10.08 -18.38
N ALA A 146 -9.93 -11.31 -18.15
CA ALA A 146 -9.87 -11.88 -16.82
C ALA A 146 -8.55 -11.51 -16.15
N ILE A 147 -8.62 -11.08 -14.89
CA ILE A 147 -7.45 -10.74 -14.08
C ILE A 147 -7.55 -11.60 -12.82
N ASN A 148 -6.65 -12.55 -12.64
CA ASN A 148 -6.53 -13.30 -11.40
C ASN A 148 -5.61 -12.53 -10.45
N VAL A 149 -6.11 -12.23 -9.27
CA VAL A 149 -5.39 -11.45 -8.26
C VAL A 149 -5.06 -12.37 -7.09
N THR A 150 -3.79 -12.54 -6.77
CA THR A 150 -3.38 -13.23 -5.53
C THR A 150 -3.85 -12.47 -4.29
N ALA A 151 -3.89 -13.16 -3.15
CA ALA A 151 -3.96 -12.46 -1.89
C ALA A 151 -2.81 -11.44 -1.84
N PRO A 152 -3.07 -10.17 -1.47
CA PRO A 152 -2.02 -9.17 -1.46
C PRO A 152 -0.83 -9.63 -0.62
N SER A 153 0.37 -9.45 -1.16
CA SER A 153 1.62 -9.65 -0.45
C SER A 153 2.52 -8.46 -0.80
N PRO A 154 2.71 -7.50 0.11
CA PRO A 154 2.25 -7.51 1.50
C PRO A 154 0.72 -7.52 1.62
N LYS A 155 0.20 -8.20 2.63
CA LYS A 155 -1.25 -8.19 2.93
C LYS A 155 -1.71 -6.73 3.11
N PRO A 156 -2.90 -6.35 2.63
CA PRO A 156 -3.27 -4.94 2.65
C PRO A 156 -3.49 -4.52 4.11
N PHE A 157 -2.78 -3.48 4.54
CA PHE A 157 -2.93 -2.90 5.88
C PHE A 157 -3.84 -1.67 5.79
N THR A 158 -5.14 -1.88 5.62
CA THR A 158 -6.09 -0.77 5.52
C THR A 158 -6.42 -0.16 6.89
N TYR A 159 -6.99 1.05 6.90
CA TYR A 159 -7.38 1.77 8.12
C TYR A 159 -8.39 1.00 9.00
N ASP A 160 -9.18 0.09 8.40
CA ASP A 160 -10.12 -0.78 9.12
C ASP A 160 -9.60 -2.21 9.31
N ALA A 161 -8.41 -2.53 8.83
CA ALA A 161 -7.83 -3.87 8.98
C ALA A 161 -7.20 -4.02 10.35
N THR A 162 -7.61 -5.05 11.08
CA THR A 162 -6.92 -5.50 12.29
C THR A 162 -5.92 -6.57 11.90
N VAL A 163 -4.63 -6.31 12.13
CA VAL A 163 -3.58 -7.33 11.98
C VAL A 163 -3.43 -8.07 13.29
N TYR A 164 -3.16 -9.38 13.23
CA TYR A 164 -2.98 -10.21 14.43
C TYR A 164 -1.50 -10.55 14.64
N ALA A 165 -1.09 -10.52 15.90
CA ALA A 165 0.23 -10.93 16.36
C ALA A 165 0.15 -11.63 17.73
N SER A 166 1.27 -12.17 18.18
CA SER A 166 1.42 -12.78 19.49
C SER A 166 2.33 -11.95 20.40
N THR A 167 2.13 -12.07 21.70
CA THR A 167 3.08 -11.54 22.69
C THR A 167 4.44 -12.20 22.49
N GLY A 168 5.51 -11.41 22.39
CA GLY A 168 6.88 -11.84 22.07
C GLY A 168 7.25 -11.71 20.59
N ASP A 169 6.31 -11.37 19.71
CA ASP A 169 6.61 -11.03 18.32
C ASP A 169 7.27 -9.65 18.23
N VAL A 170 8.14 -9.46 17.24
CA VAL A 170 8.79 -8.17 16.96
C VAL A 170 8.02 -7.46 15.86
N VAL A 171 7.60 -6.21 16.12
CA VAL A 171 7.03 -5.34 15.11
C VAL A 171 8.09 -4.41 14.55
N THR A 172 8.26 -4.40 13.24
CA THR A 172 9.04 -3.41 12.50
C THR A 172 8.09 -2.59 11.64
N LEU A 173 8.03 -1.29 11.89
CA LEU A 173 7.22 -0.33 11.17
C LEU A 173 8.14 0.57 10.37
N THR A 174 7.91 0.69 9.08
CA THR A 174 8.65 1.60 8.20
C THR A 174 7.68 2.50 7.48
N LEU A 175 7.95 3.80 7.47
CA LEU A 175 7.16 4.80 6.78
C LEU A 175 8.05 5.55 5.79
N THR A 176 7.72 5.50 4.51
CA THR A 176 8.41 6.20 3.42
C THR A 176 7.44 7.20 2.76
N THR A 177 7.98 8.26 2.15
CA THR A 177 7.16 9.30 1.52
C THR A 177 6.91 9.05 0.04
N GLY A 178 5.70 9.35 -0.41
CA GLY A 178 5.32 9.38 -1.83
C GLY A 178 5.30 10.79 -2.44
N TYR A 179 4.84 11.82 -1.71
CA TYR A 179 4.73 13.20 -2.20
C TYR A 179 4.28 14.17 -1.07
N ASN A 180 4.80 15.40 -1.02
CA ASN A 180 4.37 16.44 -0.05
C ASN A 180 4.15 17.82 -0.73
N TYR A 181 3.10 18.52 -0.32
CA TYR A 181 2.85 19.92 -0.66
C TYR A 181 3.17 20.81 0.57
N ASN A 182 4.33 21.48 0.53
CA ASN A 182 4.74 22.68 1.32
C ASN A 182 6.00 22.52 2.22
N ASN A 183 6.63 23.68 2.43
CA ASN A 183 7.78 23.89 3.30
C ASN A 183 7.32 24.28 4.71
N GLY A 184 7.62 23.45 5.71
CA GLY A 184 7.45 23.80 7.13
C GLY A 184 6.65 22.80 7.97
N ASP A 185 6.04 21.81 7.33
CA ASP A 185 5.18 20.84 8.01
C ASP A 185 5.96 19.75 8.73
N TRP A 186 5.36 19.19 9.78
CA TRP A 186 5.91 18.08 10.54
C TRP A 186 4.96 16.89 10.58
N MET A 187 5.56 15.70 10.71
CA MET A 187 4.89 14.44 10.90
C MET A 187 5.27 13.84 12.25
N ASP A 188 4.29 13.20 12.86
CA ASP A 188 4.41 12.50 14.13
C ASP A 188 3.89 11.09 13.95
N PHE A 189 4.80 10.12 14.12
CA PHE A 189 4.58 8.70 13.94
C PHE A 189 4.78 8.00 15.28
N ARG A 190 3.76 7.26 15.75
CA ARG A 190 3.75 6.69 17.11
C ARG A 190 3.35 5.23 17.09
N LEU A 191 3.94 4.46 17.99
CA LEU A 191 3.42 3.17 18.43
C LEU A 191 2.89 3.30 19.86
N VAL A 192 1.64 2.91 20.08
CA VAL A 192 0.95 3.06 21.36
C VAL A 192 0.44 1.70 21.83
N SER A 193 0.73 1.32 23.07
CA SER A 193 0.32 0.05 23.65
C SER A 193 -1.20 0.01 23.98
N PRO A 194 -1.74 -1.19 24.27
CA PRO A 194 -3.11 -1.36 24.77
C PRO A 194 -3.39 -0.52 26.02
N SER A 195 -2.40 -0.39 26.91
CA SER A 195 -2.47 0.46 28.11
C SER A 195 -2.37 1.98 27.85
N ASN A 196 -2.36 2.44 26.59
CA ASN A 196 -2.23 3.85 26.16
C ASN A 196 -0.85 4.49 26.40
N PHE A 197 0.19 3.70 26.63
CA PHE A 197 1.55 4.23 26.66
C PHE A 197 2.11 4.41 25.25
N ILE A 198 2.80 5.52 25.00
CA ILE A 198 3.58 5.71 23.78
C ILE A 198 4.87 4.90 23.97
N ILE A 199 5.03 3.85 23.19
CA ILE A 199 6.17 2.93 23.25
C ILE A 199 7.33 3.46 22.42
N ASP A 200 7.02 3.98 21.24
CA ASP A 200 7.98 4.61 20.34
C ASP A 200 7.32 5.78 19.63
N GLN A 201 8.10 6.80 19.33
CA GLN A 201 7.67 8.01 18.66
C GLN A 201 8.78 8.57 17.80
N GLN A 202 8.49 8.71 16.51
CA GLN A 202 9.34 9.40 15.55
C GLN A 202 8.67 10.71 15.16
N TYR A 203 9.35 11.82 15.46
CA TYR A 203 8.94 13.15 15.08
C TYR A 203 9.91 13.71 14.06
N THR A 204 9.42 14.02 12.85
CA THR A 204 10.27 14.54 11.78
C THR A 204 9.60 15.69 11.05
N ARG A 205 10.41 16.63 10.56
CA ARG A 205 9.92 17.62 9.60
C ARG A 205 9.82 16.95 8.24
N ILE A 206 8.70 17.17 7.54
CA ILE A 206 8.28 16.39 6.37
C ILE A 206 9.28 16.48 5.21
N TYR A 207 10.18 17.47 5.20
CA TYR A 207 11.20 17.61 4.16
C TYR A 207 12.33 16.57 4.20
N ASN A 208 12.42 15.71 5.23
CA ASN A 208 13.64 14.91 5.46
C ASN A 208 13.44 13.43 5.83
N PHE A 209 12.40 12.76 5.32
CA PHE A 209 12.23 11.30 5.52
C PHE A 209 12.16 10.49 4.22
N TYR A 210 12.80 10.96 3.15
CA TYR A 210 13.01 10.17 1.92
C TYR A 210 13.80 8.88 2.16
N SER A 211 14.65 8.85 3.20
CA SER A 211 15.33 7.63 3.65
C SER A 211 14.43 6.67 4.45
N GLY A 212 13.16 7.02 4.64
CA GLY A 212 12.23 6.34 5.54
C GLY A 212 12.47 6.69 7.00
N ILE A 213 11.41 6.56 7.81
CA ILE A 213 11.51 6.43 9.27
C ILE A 213 11.12 5.01 9.65
N SER A 214 11.78 4.44 10.65
CA SER A 214 11.49 3.08 11.10
C SER A 214 11.44 2.99 12.62
N MET A 215 10.54 2.16 13.14
CA MET A 215 10.39 1.82 14.55
C MET A 215 10.44 0.29 14.67
N VAL A 216 11.21 -0.23 15.62
CA VAL A 216 11.32 -1.68 15.87
C VAL A 216 11.08 -1.92 17.35
N ASN A 217 10.05 -2.69 17.69
CA ASN A 217 9.61 -2.89 19.07
C ASN A 217 9.10 -4.31 19.32
N ASP A 218 9.30 -4.81 20.54
CA ASP A 218 8.73 -6.09 20.99
C ASP A 218 7.28 -5.89 21.45
N LEU A 219 6.37 -6.77 21.03
CA LEU A 219 4.98 -6.76 21.45
C LEU A 219 4.84 -7.54 22.76
N PHE A 220 4.88 -6.86 23.89
CA PHE A 220 4.91 -7.52 25.22
C PHE A 220 3.55 -7.64 25.92
N GLU A 221 2.57 -6.82 25.54
CA GLU A 221 1.26 -6.72 26.19
C GLU A 221 0.15 -7.22 25.24
N PRO A 222 -0.75 -8.13 25.67
CA PRO A 222 -1.89 -8.52 24.86
C PRO A 222 -2.93 -7.38 24.78
N GLY A 223 -3.64 -7.31 23.66
CA GLY A 223 -4.67 -6.30 23.39
C GLY A 223 -4.39 -5.50 22.13
N THR A 224 -5.11 -4.39 21.98
CA THR A 224 -5.04 -3.56 20.76
C THR A 224 -3.93 -2.52 20.85
N TRP A 225 -2.84 -2.78 20.14
CA TRP A 225 -1.80 -1.81 19.85
C TRP A 225 -2.25 -0.88 18.73
N ARG A 226 -1.79 0.38 18.77
CA ARG A 226 -2.18 1.42 17.83
C ARG A 226 -0.95 2.07 17.21
N ILE A 227 -0.98 2.24 15.91
CA ILE A 227 0.00 3.00 15.16
C ILE A 227 -0.66 4.33 14.79
N GLY A 228 -0.11 5.44 15.26
CA GLY A 228 -0.63 6.78 15.01
C GLY A 228 0.22 7.52 13.98
N ILE A 229 -0.40 8.10 12.97
CA ILE A 229 0.23 9.02 12.03
C ILE A 229 -0.51 10.33 12.07
N TYR A 230 0.24 11.41 12.29
CA TYR A 230 -0.27 12.77 12.27
C TYR A 230 0.61 13.64 11.37
N SER A 231 -0.02 14.62 10.73
CA SER A 231 0.69 15.68 10.00
C SER A 231 0.03 17.03 10.31
N THR A 232 0.82 18.09 10.49
CA THR A 232 0.28 19.46 10.51
C THR A 232 0.02 20.04 9.13
N GLY A 233 0.50 19.39 8.10
CA GLY A 233 0.49 19.93 6.76
C GLY A 233 -0.87 19.86 6.11
N TYR A 234 -0.95 20.55 4.97
CA TYR A 234 -2.13 20.51 4.12
C TYR A 234 -2.45 19.08 3.71
N TRP A 235 -1.43 18.30 3.35
CA TRP A 235 -1.59 16.94 2.87
C TRP A 235 -0.25 16.22 2.75
N CYS A 236 -0.16 14.99 3.27
CA CYS A 236 1.00 14.13 3.11
C CYS A 236 0.57 12.74 2.66
N GLN A 237 1.19 12.23 1.60
CA GLN A 237 1.13 10.82 1.21
C GLN A 237 2.27 10.04 1.83
N TYR A 238 2.01 8.77 2.14
CA TYR A 238 3.00 7.86 2.68
C TYR A 238 2.75 6.44 2.20
N ASP A 239 3.83 5.71 2.06
CA ASP A 239 3.84 4.26 2.01
C ASP A 239 4.29 3.75 3.39
N MET A 240 3.56 2.79 3.93
CA MET A 240 3.88 2.15 5.20
C MET A 240 4.07 0.67 4.97
N ASP A 241 5.16 0.13 5.51
CA ASP A 241 5.40 -1.30 5.63
C ASP A 241 5.39 -1.69 7.11
N LEU A 242 4.59 -2.71 7.43
CA LEU A 242 4.53 -3.34 8.74
C LEU A 242 5.04 -4.77 8.58
N VAL A 243 6.14 -5.09 9.24
CA VAL A 243 6.67 -6.45 9.33
C VAL A 243 6.47 -6.96 10.76
N ILE A 244 5.84 -8.12 10.90
CA ILE A 244 5.72 -8.83 12.17
C ILE A 244 6.58 -10.08 12.08
N THR A 245 7.62 -10.15 12.89
CA THR A 245 8.49 -11.31 13.02
C THR A 245 8.02 -12.15 14.19
N ASP A 246 7.61 -13.39 13.91
CA ASP A 246 7.19 -14.35 14.91
C ASP A 246 8.34 -14.63 15.89
N GLY A 247 8.11 -14.39 17.18
CA GLY A 247 9.16 -14.49 18.21
C GLY A 247 9.66 -15.91 18.46
N THR A 248 8.93 -16.93 18.02
CA THR A 248 9.27 -18.35 18.23
C THR A 248 10.01 -18.93 17.01
N THR A 249 9.53 -18.61 15.81
CA THR A 249 9.96 -19.22 14.55
C THR A 249 10.87 -18.31 13.72
N GLY A 250 10.89 -17.00 14.01
CA GLY A 250 11.61 -15.99 13.24
C GLY A 250 11.00 -15.72 11.85
N THR A 251 9.80 -16.24 11.56
CA THR A 251 9.15 -16.00 10.26
C THR A 251 8.55 -14.60 10.19
N ASN A 252 8.72 -13.95 9.04
CA ASN A 252 8.18 -12.61 8.81
C ASN A 252 6.81 -12.66 8.13
N SER A 253 5.88 -11.85 8.62
CA SER A 253 4.65 -11.47 7.95
C SER A 253 4.70 -9.99 7.59
N THR A 254 4.67 -9.67 6.30
CA THR A 254 4.73 -8.28 5.81
C THR A 254 3.34 -7.81 5.37
N TYR A 255 3.02 -6.58 5.76
CA TYR A 255 1.82 -5.84 5.41
C TYR A 255 2.22 -4.47 4.87
N SER A 256 1.45 -3.91 3.94
CA SER A 256 1.75 -2.59 3.39
C SER A 256 0.50 -1.76 3.16
N HIS A 257 0.70 -0.45 3.15
CA HIS A 257 -0.35 0.53 2.99
C HIS A 257 0.15 1.76 2.24
N HIS A 258 -0.58 2.18 1.21
CA HIS A 258 -0.45 3.53 0.68
C HIS A 258 -1.56 4.40 1.24
N GLY A 259 -1.19 5.45 1.96
CA GLY A 259 -2.10 6.29 2.72
C GLY A 259 -1.89 7.77 2.50
N SER A 260 -2.83 8.56 3.02
CA SER A 260 -2.64 10.00 3.18
C SER A 260 -3.24 10.53 4.48
N VAL A 261 -2.59 11.55 5.03
CA VAL A 261 -3.02 12.27 6.23
C VAL A 261 -3.07 13.77 5.93
N SER A 262 -4.10 14.44 6.43
CA SER A 262 -4.35 15.87 6.22
C SER A 262 -5.23 16.37 7.36
N ILE A 263 -4.92 17.56 7.87
CA ILE A 263 -5.77 18.24 8.86
C ILE A 263 -7.12 18.69 8.27
N TRP A 264 -7.28 18.70 6.94
CA TRP A 264 -8.46 19.20 6.25
C TRP A 264 -9.47 18.11 5.90
N ASN A 265 -9.03 16.85 5.76
CA ASN A 265 -9.84 15.75 5.21
C ASN A 265 -9.93 14.52 6.14
N ALA A 266 -9.39 14.59 7.37
CA ALA A 266 -9.40 13.48 8.33
C ALA A 266 -9.38 14.02 9.77
N PRO A 267 -9.75 13.21 10.80
CA PRO A 267 -9.27 13.51 12.16
C PRO A 267 -7.75 13.70 12.11
N ALA A 268 -7.25 14.63 12.91
CA ALA A 268 -5.84 15.05 12.87
C ALA A 268 -4.86 13.85 12.92
N TRP A 269 -5.27 12.77 13.60
CA TRP A 269 -4.59 11.49 13.68
C TRP A 269 -5.25 10.42 12.80
N ARG A 270 -4.43 9.71 12.01
CA ARG A 270 -4.75 8.41 11.39
C ARG A 270 -4.26 7.29 12.30
N TRP A 271 -5.11 6.31 12.56
CA TRP A 271 -4.80 5.18 13.42
C TRP A 271 -4.89 3.86 12.67
N TYR A 272 -3.94 2.97 12.93
CA TYR A 272 -3.94 1.59 12.50
C TYR A 272 -3.81 0.67 13.72
N TYR A 273 -4.23 -0.58 13.59
CA TYR A 273 -4.41 -1.46 14.74
C TYR A 273 -3.73 -2.81 14.57
N ILE A 274 -2.99 -3.22 15.60
CA ILE A 274 -2.43 -4.58 15.74
C ILE A 274 -3.07 -5.19 16.99
N ASN A 275 -3.77 -6.31 16.83
CA ASN A 275 -4.34 -7.05 17.93
C ASN A 275 -3.39 -8.18 18.36
N VAL A 276 -2.86 -8.05 19.57
CA VAL A 276 -1.86 -8.96 20.13
C VAL A 276 -2.53 -9.93 21.08
N THR A 277 -2.26 -11.22 20.90
CA THR A 277 -2.81 -12.31 21.73
C THR A 277 -1.70 -13.04 22.48
N GLY A 278 -2.05 -13.75 23.56
CA GLY A 278 -1.08 -14.49 24.36
C GLY A 278 -0.99 -14.02 25.80
N LEU A 279 0.03 -14.49 26.52
CA LEU A 279 0.28 -14.11 27.90
C LEU A 279 1.24 -12.91 27.95
N PRO A 280 1.00 -11.91 28.81
CA PRO A 280 1.93 -10.81 28.99
C PRO A 280 3.35 -11.31 29.21
N GLN A 281 4.30 -10.82 28.42
CA GLN A 281 5.73 -11.06 28.65
C GLN A 281 6.31 -9.95 29.54
N GLN A 282 7.54 -10.11 30.02
CA GLN A 282 8.18 -9.11 30.88
C GLN A 282 8.13 -7.74 30.19
N GLN A 283 7.47 -6.79 30.85
CA GLN A 283 7.25 -5.45 30.35
C GLN A 283 8.59 -4.68 30.31
N PRO A 284 8.87 -3.90 29.25
CA PRO A 284 9.82 -2.81 29.36
C PRO A 284 9.33 -1.79 30.41
N PHE A 285 10.25 -1.29 31.23
CA PHE A 285 9.96 -0.34 32.30
C PHE A 285 9.68 1.06 31.71
N ASN A 286 8.42 1.51 31.76
CA ASN A 286 7.92 2.74 31.13
C ASN A 286 7.81 3.92 32.12
N PRO A 287 7.74 5.18 31.63
CA PRO A 287 7.49 6.34 32.49
C PRO A 287 6.16 6.23 33.24
N GLY A 288 6.22 6.21 34.58
CA GLY A 288 5.06 6.08 35.45
C GLY A 288 4.84 4.68 36.01
N ASP A 289 5.62 3.68 35.58
CA ASP A 289 5.57 2.34 36.15
C ASP A 289 6.12 2.30 37.57
N GLU A 290 5.48 1.51 38.43
CA GLU A 290 5.96 1.22 39.78
C GLU A 290 6.61 -0.17 39.81
N ALA A 291 7.89 -0.23 40.16
CA ALA A 291 8.56 -1.48 40.46
C ALA A 291 8.60 -1.70 41.98
N ALA A 292 7.99 -2.79 42.46
CA ALA A 292 8.13 -3.21 43.85
C ALA A 292 9.47 -3.93 44.03
N ALA A 293 10.35 -3.38 44.87
CA ALA A 293 11.62 -3.99 45.26
C ALA A 293 11.66 -4.24 46.77
N LEU A 294 12.21 -5.37 47.20
CA LEU A 294 12.43 -5.63 48.62
C LEU A 294 13.54 -4.72 49.16
N MET A 295 13.37 -4.25 50.40
CA MET A 295 14.37 -3.42 51.07
C MET A 295 15.74 -4.14 51.08
N GLY A 296 16.79 -3.45 50.61
CA GLY A 296 18.14 -4.02 50.49
C GLY A 296 18.46 -4.69 49.15
N THR A 297 17.51 -4.72 48.21
CA THR A 297 17.76 -5.22 46.86
C THR A 297 18.62 -4.23 46.07
N ARG A 298 19.69 -4.72 45.43
CA ARG A 298 20.50 -3.92 44.52
C ARG A 298 19.72 -3.68 43.22
N MET A 299 19.45 -2.41 42.92
CA MET A 299 18.83 -2.01 41.65
C MET A 299 19.91 -1.59 40.65
N ASN A 300 19.81 -2.07 39.42
CA ASN A 300 20.61 -1.59 38.29
C ASN A 300 19.66 -0.90 37.31
N LEU A 301 19.89 0.39 37.05
CA LEU A 301 19.17 1.16 36.05
C LEU A 301 20.09 1.38 34.85
N THR A 302 19.73 0.80 33.71
CA THR A 302 20.36 1.10 32.43
C THR A 302 19.43 2.00 31.64
N VAL A 303 19.95 3.13 31.17
CA VAL A 303 19.24 4.02 30.26
C VAL A 303 19.97 3.94 28.92
N GLN A 304 19.23 3.86 27.82
CA GLN A 304 19.78 3.86 26.47
C GLN A 304 19.06 4.96 25.70
N GLY A 305 19.81 5.87 25.08
CA GLY A 305 19.23 6.92 24.26
C GLY A 305 18.95 6.40 22.85
N GLY A 306 17.86 6.89 22.24
CA GLY A 306 17.62 6.75 20.81
C GLY A 306 18.30 7.89 20.03
N ALA A 307 18.47 7.71 18.72
CA ALA A 307 19.00 8.76 17.85
C ALA A 307 18.02 9.95 17.77
N TYR A 308 18.35 11.06 18.44
CA TYR A 308 17.56 12.29 18.40
C TYR A 308 18.29 13.37 17.59
N SER A 309 17.61 13.98 16.62
CA SER A 309 18.25 14.85 15.62
C SER A 309 18.10 16.36 15.87
N ASN A 310 17.66 16.81 17.05
CA ASN A 310 17.58 18.25 17.36
C ASN A 310 18.13 18.61 18.75
N TYR A 311 18.92 19.68 18.77
CA TYR A 311 19.51 20.40 19.92
C TYR A 311 18.87 20.16 21.29
N VAL A 312 19.27 19.09 21.99
CA VAL A 312 19.10 18.97 23.44
C VAL A 312 20.49 18.68 23.99
N GLU A 313 21.07 19.57 24.79
CA GLU A 313 22.48 19.45 25.18
C GLU A 313 22.74 18.34 26.21
N TYR A 314 21.76 18.02 27.09
CA TYR A 314 21.96 17.08 28.19
C TYR A 314 20.70 16.27 28.53
N CYS A 315 20.88 14.98 28.78
CA CYS A 315 19.87 14.11 29.38
C CYS A 315 20.19 13.88 30.86
N PHE A 316 19.19 14.05 31.73
CA PHE A 316 19.30 13.86 33.17
C PHE A 316 18.46 12.66 33.61
N VAL A 317 19.10 11.70 34.26
CA VAL A 317 18.44 10.57 34.93
C VAL A 317 18.64 10.75 36.43
N ARG A 318 17.54 10.80 37.20
CA ARG A 318 17.59 10.97 38.66
C ARG A 318 16.73 9.93 39.34
N LEU A 319 17.31 9.25 40.31
CA LEU A 319 16.60 8.39 41.25
C LEU A 319 16.38 9.17 42.54
N TYR A 320 15.14 9.27 43.00
CA TYR A 320 14.79 9.94 44.25
C TYR A 320 14.50 8.90 45.34
N ASN A 321 14.93 9.18 46.58
CA ASN A 321 14.53 8.41 47.76
C ASN A 321 13.10 8.78 48.17
N PRO A 322 12.48 8.03 49.11
CA PRO A 322 11.12 8.33 49.59
C PRO A 322 10.94 9.73 50.19
N ASP A 323 12.03 10.37 50.66
CA ASP A 323 12.01 11.74 51.19
C ASP A 323 12.15 12.82 50.10
N GLY A 324 12.15 12.43 48.82
CA GLY A 324 12.29 13.34 47.67
C GLY A 324 13.72 13.84 47.42
N ARG A 325 14.74 13.25 48.05
CA ARG A 325 16.16 13.57 47.83
C ARG A 325 16.74 12.70 46.73
N VAL A 326 17.66 13.25 45.94
CA VAL A 326 18.35 12.47 44.89
C VAL A 326 19.25 11.41 45.54
N ALA A 327 18.93 10.14 45.32
CA ALA A 327 19.69 8.97 45.77
C ALA A 327 20.79 8.58 44.76
N ALA A 328 20.53 8.80 43.47
CA ALA A 328 21.51 8.61 42.39
C ALA A 328 21.17 9.54 41.22
N ALA A 329 22.18 9.97 40.46
CA ALA A 329 21.99 10.76 39.25
C ALA A 329 23.02 10.41 38.18
N LEU A 330 22.61 10.49 36.92
CA LEU A 330 23.45 10.41 35.75
C LEU A 330 23.13 11.60 34.85
N VAL A 331 24.17 12.23 34.32
CA VAL A 331 24.07 13.27 33.30
C VAL A 331 24.98 12.87 32.15
N ARG A 332 24.45 12.89 30.94
CA ARG A 332 25.24 12.67 29.72
C ARG A 332 24.78 13.63 28.64
N ARG A 333 25.74 14.01 27.81
CA ARG A 333 25.49 14.82 26.63
C ARG A 333 24.75 13.98 25.58
N SER A 334 23.88 14.59 24.78
CA SER A 334 23.00 13.87 23.84
C SER A 334 23.72 13.06 22.76
N ASP A 335 24.99 13.37 22.50
CA ASP A 335 25.89 12.71 21.54
C ASP A 335 26.61 11.48 22.13
N ASP A 336 26.51 11.23 23.45
CA ASP A 336 27.20 10.15 24.17
C ASP A 336 26.27 9.00 24.64
N TRP A 337 25.08 8.87 24.04
CA TRP A 337 24.07 7.85 24.37
C TRP A 337 23.97 6.71 23.36
#